data_AF-A0A0U5D2A2-F1
#
_entry.id   AF-A0A0U5D2A2-F1
#
_cell.length_a   1.000
_cell.length_b   1.000
_cell.length_c   1.000
_cell.angle_alpha   90.00
_cell.angle_beta   90.00
_cell.angle_gamma   90.00
#
_symmetry.space_group_name_H-M   'P 1'
#
loop_
_entity.id
_entity.type
_entity.pdbx_description
1 polymer ?
#
loop_
_entity_poly.entity_id
_entity_poly.type
_entity_poly.pdbx_seq_one_letter_code
_entity_poly.pdbx_strand_id
1 'polypeptide(L)'
;MANSSSDIRVTCRECYEPISVDAKECPHCGYNPRRNFQILAVVSVFIFGFFAIIAGFLAPFAVNIFAVLAVITPILFLLVAQNANPARKTA
;
A
#
# COMPACT_ATOMS: atom_id res chain seq x y z
N MET A 1 -41.87 -10.70 37.00
CA MET A 1 -41.38 -11.19 35.70
C MET A 1 -39.98 -10.62 35.50
N ALA A 2 -38.94 -11.36 35.88
CA ALA A 2 -37.55 -10.94 35.74
C ALA A 2 -37.07 -11.29 34.32
N ASN A 3 -37.13 -10.31 33.41
CA ASN A 3 -36.57 -10.47 32.06
C ASN A 3 -35.05 -10.26 32.13
N SER A 4 -34.34 -11.33 32.46
CA SER A 4 -32.87 -11.40 32.45
C SER A 4 -32.38 -11.74 31.04
N SER A 5 -32.60 -10.81 30.09
CA SER A 5 -31.87 -10.82 28.83
C SER A 5 -30.54 -10.11 29.10
N SER A 6 -29.52 -10.91 29.41
CA SER A 6 -28.13 -10.53 29.67
C SER A 6 -27.73 -9.19 29.05
N ASP A 7 -27.56 -8.18 29.89
CA ASP A 7 -26.96 -6.89 29.56
C ASP A 7 -25.47 -7.11 29.29
N ILE A 8 -25.15 -7.62 28.09
CA ILE A 8 -23.78 -7.80 27.64
C ILE A 8 -23.24 -6.40 27.34
N ARG A 9 -22.48 -5.87 28.29
CA ARG A 9 -21.79 -4.59 28.15
C ARG A 9 -20.35 -4.82 27.70
N VAL A 10 -19.93 -4.05 26.72
CA VAL A 10 -18.54 -3.98 26.25
C VAL A 10 -17.96 -2.62 26.58
N THR A 11 -16.67 -2.56 26.89
CA THR A 11 -16.01 -1.31 27.23
C THR A 11 -15.76 -0.48 25.96
N CYS A 12 -16.17 0.80 25.98
CA CYS A 12 -15.84 1.73 24.89
C CYS A 12 -14.32 1.93 24.80
N ARG A 13 -13.74 1.91 23.59
CA ARG A 13 -12.28 2.06 23.39
C ARG A 13 -11.76 3.49 23.58
N GLU A 14 -12.64 4.49 23.49
CA GLU A 14 -12.26 5.91 23.58
C GLU A 14 -12.40 6.44 25.02
N CYS A 15 -13.56 6.20 25.66
CA CYS A 15 -13.85 6.75 26.98
C CYS A 15 -13.86 5.72 28.10
N TYR A 16 -13.62 4.44 27.79
CA TYR A 16 -13.56 3.32 28.76
C TYR A 16 -14.84 3.06 29.56
N GLU A 17 -15.94 3.72 29.21
CA GLU A 17 -17.23 3.51 29.85
C GLU A 17 -17.92 2.23 29.29
N PRO A 18 -18.61 1.43 30.12
CA PRO A 18 -19.37 0.28 29.65
C PRO A 18 -20.55 0.72 28.77
N ILE A 19 -20.61 0.17 27.56
CA ILE A 19 -21.70 0.39 26.59
C ILE A 19 -22.37 -0.94 26.25
N SER A 20 -23.66 -0.92 25.90
CA SER A 20 -24.32 -2.12 25.39
C SER A 20 -23.72 -2.57 24.05
N VAL A 21 -23.61 -3.88 23.82
CA VAL A 21 -23.16 -4.43 22.52
C VAL A 21 -24.00 -3.98 21.32
N ASP A 22 -25.27 -3.66 21.55
CA ASP A 22 -26.20 -3.19 20.51
C ASP A 22 -26.11 -1.67 20.26
N ALA A 23 -25.33 -0.93 21.06
CA ALA A 23 -25.17 0.50 20.88
C ALA A 23 -24.38 0.77 19.59
N LYS A 24 -25.03 1.44 18.63
CA LYS A 24 -24.39 1.89 17.39
C LYS A 24 -23.32 2.97 17.63
N GLU A 25 -23.51 3.76 18.68
CA GLU A 25 -22.67 4.89 19.07
C GLU A 25 -22.52 4.90 20.58
N CYS A 26 -21.35 5.27 21.09
CA CYS A 26 -21.16 5.43 22.52
C CYS A 26 -21.97 6.64 23.03
N PRO A 27 -22.89 6.47 24.00
CA PRO A 27 -23.69 7.58 24.51
C PRO A 27 -22.87 8.58 25.37
N HIS A 28 -21.68 8.20 25.81
CA HIS A 28 -20.84 9.03 26.67
C HIS A 28 -19.90 9.95 25.88
N CYS A 29 -19.35 9.46 24.76
CA CYS A 29 -18.36 10.21 23.96
C CYS A 29 -18.72 10.37 22.48
N GLY A 30 -19.79 9.74 22.00
CA GLY A 30 -20.22 9.81 20.60
C GLY A 30 -19.41 8.94 19.62
N TYR A 31 -18.48 8.11 20.10
CA TYR A 31 -17.69 7.23 19.23
C TYR A 31 -18.58 6.19 18.51
N ASN A 32 -18.52 6.18 17.17
CA ASN A 32 -19.24 5.23 16.32
C ASN A 32 -18.24 4.30 15.59
N PRO A 33 -18.05 3.04 16.05
CA PRO A 33 -17.12 2.12 15.40
C PRO A 33 -17.52 1.73 13.97
N ARG A 34 -18.81 1.84 13.61
CA ARG A 34 -19.33 1.51 12.28
C ARG A 34 -18.96 2.55 11.21
N ARG A 35 -18.80 3.81 11.60
CA ARG A 35 -18.48 4.91 10.66
C ARG A 35 -17.05 4.79 10.10
N ASN A 36 -16.13 4.26 10.90
CA ASN A 36 -14.72 4.14 10.52
C ASN A 36 -14.47 3.05 9.45
N PHE A 37 -15.23 1.94 9.51
CA PHE A 37 -15.04 0.83 8.58
C PHE A 37 -15.50 1.15 7.15
N GLN A 38 -16.59 1.92 7.00
CA GLN A 38 -17.05 2.34 5.66
C GLN A 38 -16.05 3.27 4.97
N ILE A 39 -15.42 4.19 5.71
CA ILE A 39 -14.41 5.10 5.15
C ILE A 39 -13.17 4.30 4.73
N LEU A 40 -12.72 3.34 5.54
CA LEU A 40 -11.58 2.47 5.20
C LEU A 40 -11.80 1.67 3.92
N ALA A 41 -13.01 1.15 3.69
CA ALA A 41 -13.34 0.39 2.49
C ALA A 41 -13.35 1.28 1.23
N VAL A 42 -13.89 2.50 1.32
CA VAL A 42 -13.90 3.44 0.20
C VAL A 42 -12.48 3.92 -0.10
N VAL A 43 -11.71 4.29 0.94
CA VAL A 43 -10.33 4.77 0.81
C VAL A 43 -9.43 3.67 0.24
N SER A 44 -9.60 2.40 0.63
CA SER A 44 -8.78 1.31 0.07
C SER A 44 -9.02 1.14 -1.43
N VAL A 45 -10.27 1.23 -1.90
CA VAL A 45 -10.58 1.17 -3.33
C VAL A 45 -9.90 2.30 -4.10
N PHE A 46 -9.92 3.52 -3.57
CA PHE A 46 -9.22 4.65 -4.18
C PHE A 46 -7.71 4.46 -4.20
N ILE A 47 -7.11 3.98 -3.12
CA ILE A 47 -5.67 3.72 -3.03
C ILE A 47 -5.26 2.65 -4.04
N PHE A 48 -5.93 1.49 -4.05
CA PHE A 48 -5.62 0.41 -5.00
C PHE A 48 -5.82 0.85 -6.45
N GLY A 49 -6.89 1.59 -6.74
CA GLY A 49 -7.13 2.15 -8.08
C GLY A 49 -6.02 3.10 -8.51
N PHE A 50 -5.59 4.01 -7.63
CA PHE A 50 -4.51 4.95 -7.91
C PHE A 50 -3.17 4.23 -8.16
N PHE A 51 -2.83 3.23 -7.33
CA PHE A 51 -1.64 2.42 -7.53
C PHE A 51 -1.69 1.63 -8.85
N ALA A 52 -2.84 1.07 -9.21
CA ALA A 52 -3.00 0.35 -10.48
C ALA A 52 -2.79 1.28 -11.68
N ILE A 53 -3.31 2.51 -11.63
CA ILE A 53 -3.10 3.52 -12.67
C ILE A 53 -1.60 3.85 -12.76
N ILE A 54 -0.95 4.21 -11.65
CA ILE A 54 0.48 4.53 -11.62
C ILE A 54 1.30 3.36 -12.17
N ALA A 55 1.03 2.14 -11.73
CA ALA A 55 1.75 0.95 -12.18
C ALA A 55 1.56 0.72 -13.70
N GLY A 56 0.34 0.92 -14.22
CA GLY A 56 0.07 0.87 -15.66
C GLY A 56 0.87 1.90 -16.46
N PHE A 57 1.04 3.11 -15.91
CA PHE A 57 1.86 4.15 -16.54
C PHE A 57 3.37 3.90 -16.39
N LEU A 58 3.86 3.41 -15.24
CA LEU A 58 5.29 3.18 -14.98
C LEU A 58 5.82 1.89 -15.63
N ALA A 59 5.01 0.85 -15.74
CA ALA A 59 5.40 -0.43 -16.31
C ALA A 59 6.07 -0.33 -17.70
N PRO A 60 5.52 0.40 -18.69
CA PRO A 60 6.17 0.56 -19.99
C PRO A 60 7.52 1.29 -19.89
N PHE A 61 7.67 2.25 -18.95
CA PHE A 61 8.97 2.89 -18.73
C PHE A 61 9.99 1.92 -18.14
N ALA A 62 9.59 1.07 -17.19
CA ALA A 62 10.48 0.07 -16.60
C ALA A 62 10.98 -0.95 -17.64
N VAL A 63 10.11 -1.44 -18.52
CA VAL A 63 10.48 -2.38 -19.59
C VAL A 63 11.41 -1.70 -20.60
N ASN A 64 11.14 -0.45 -20.97
CA ASN A 64 12.02 0.32 -21.86
C ASN A 64 13.41 0.54 -21.26
N ILE A 65 13.50 0.92 -19.99
CA ILE A 65 14.78 1.09 -19.30
C ILE A 65 15.56 -0.23 -19.29
N PHE A 66 14.91 -1.35 -18.97
CA PHE A 66 15.57 -2.65 -18.96
C PHE A 66 16.07 -3.07 -20.35
N ALA A 67 15.27 -2.86 -21.40
CA ALA A 67 15.67 -3.13 -22.78
C ALA A 67 16.89 -2.29 -23.20
N VAL A 68 16.89 -1.01 -22.85
CA VAL A 68 18.02 -0.10 -23.12
C VAL A 68 19.27 -0.55 -22.38
N LEU A 69 19.16 -0.90 -21.09
CA LEU A 69 20.29 -1.41 -20.32
C LEU A 69 20.84 -2.71 -20.88
N ALA A 70 19.98 -3.63 -21.33
CA ALA A 70 20.39 -4.90 -21.94
C ALA A 70 21.19 -4.72 -23.24
N VAL A 71 20.96 -3.62 -23.98
CA VAL A 71 21.73 -3.29 -25.19
C VAL A 71 22.99 -2.48 -24.87
N ILE A 72 22.90 -1.49 -23.99
CA ILE A 72 24.02 -0.58 -23.70
C ILE A 72 25.11 -1.28 -22.88
N THR A 73 24.76 -2.10 -21.90
CA THR A 73 25.75 -2.78 -21.04
C THR A 73 26.77 -3.65 -21.81
N PRO A 74 26.39 -4.52 -22.78
CA PRO A 74 27.36 -5.29 -23.54
C PRO A 74 28.22 -4.42 -24.47
N ILE A 75 27.65 -3.35 -25.05
CA ILE A 75 28.41 -2.42 -25.90
C ILE A 75 29.47 -1.71 -25.06
N LEU A 76 29.09 -1.20 -23.89
CA LEU A 76 30.01 -0.54 -22.97
C LEU A 76 31.12 -1.50 -22.51
N PHE A 77 30.75 -2.75 -22.20
CA PHE A 77 31.69 -3.79 -21.83
C PHE A 77 32.71 -4.09 -22.95
N LEU A 78 32.25 -4.21 -24.20
CA LEU A 78 33.15 -4.40 -25.35
C LEU A 78 34.08 -3.21 -25.55
N LEU A 79 33.59 -1.99 -25.39
CA LEU A 79 34.42 -0.77 -25.50
C LEU A 79 35.49 -0.73 -24.41
N VAL A 80 35.13 -1.10 -23.17
CA VAL A 80 36.09 -1.21 -22.06
C VAL A 80 37.11 -2.32 -22.33
N ALA A 81 36.68 -3.48 -22.82
CA ALA A 81 37.57 -4.58 -23.18
C ALA A 81 38.56 -4.20 -24.29
N GLN A 82 38.13 -3.43 -25.29
CA GLN A 82 39.02 -2.91 -26.34
C GLN A 82 40.03 -1.87 -25.81
N ASN A 83 39.63 -1.04 -24.85
CA ASN A 83 40.54 -0.06 -24.24
C ASN A 83 41.56 -0.71 -23.29
N ALA A 84 41.18 -1.81 -22.65
CA ALA A 84 42.05 -2.60 -21.79
C ALA A 84 43.05 -3.45 -22.59
N ASN A 85 42.81 -3.69 -23.89
CA ASN A 85 43.72 -4.47 -24.73
C ASN A 85 45.01 -3.66 -25.03
N PRO A 86 46.18 -4.10 -24.52
CA PRO A 86 47.44 -3.37 -24.73
C PRO A 86 47.89 -3.36 -26.20
N ALA A 87 47.41 -4.29 -27.03
CA ALA A 87 47.74 -4.35 -28.45
C ALA A 87 47.22 -3.15 -29.27
N ARG A 88 46.21 -2.42 -28.75
CA ARG A 88 45.68 -1.20 -29.39
C ARG A 88 46.58 0.03 -29.13
N LYS A 89 47.41 0.02 -28.09
CA LYS A 89 48.22 1.18 -27.67
C LYS A 89 49.56 1.30 -28.39
N THR A 90 49.93 0.29 -29.19
CA THR A 90 51.22 0.21 -29.90
C THR A 90 51.09 0.31 -31.42
N ALA A 91 49.89 0.62 -31.94
CA ALA A 91 49.64 0.91 -33.35
C ALA A 91 49.44 2.41 -33.56
#